data_AF-A0A4Q9F3B9-F1
#
_entry.id   AF-A0A4Q9F3B9-F1
#
_cell.length_a   1.000
_cell.length_b   1.000
_cell.length_c   1.000
_cell.angle_alpha   90.00
_cell.angle_beta   90.00
_cell.angle_gamma   90.00
#
_symmetry.space_group_name_H-M   'P 1'
#
loop_
_entity.id
_entity.type
_entity.pdbx_description
1 polymer ?
#
loop_
_entity_poly.entity_id
_entity_poly.type
_entity_poly.pdbx_seq_one_letter_code
_entity_poly.pdbx_strand_id
1 'polypeptide(L)' 'VANGTATNQATATVVDANGNPLSGVEVIWSQDGSALLGASPKTDATGQTTVTFTDTKAQTVNITATV' A
#
# COMPACT_ATOMS: atom_id res chain seq x y z
N VAL A 1 -3.19 10.76 -14.03
CA VAL A 1 -2.62 12.13 -14.18
C VAL A 1 -2.09 12.56 -12.82
N ALA A 2 -0.91 13.17 -12.76
CA ALA A 2 -0.35 13.66 -11.50
C ALA A 2 -0.87 15.07 -11.19
N ASN A 3 -2.13 15.17 -10.74
CA ASN A 3 -2.79 16.44 -10.40
C ASN A 3 -2.99 16.61 -8.89
N GLY A 4 -2.37 15.77 -8.07
CA GLY A 4 -2.51 15.77 -6.60
C GLY A 4 -3.86 15.25 -6.08
N THR A 5 -4.83 14.97 -6.94
CA THR A 5 -6.19 14.55 -6.54
C THR A 5 -6.62 13.21 -7.14
N ALA A 6 -6.00 12.79 -8.24
CA ALA A 6 -6.21 11.47 -8.80
C ALA A 6 -5.56 10.41 -7.90
N THR A 7 -6.40 9.59 -7.28
CA THR A 7 -5.99 8.56 -6.34
C THR A 7 -5.59 7.27 -7.05
N ASN A 8 -4.45 6.72 -6.64
CA ASN A 8 -3.98 5.39 -7.00
C ASN A 8 -4.06 4.47 -5.77
N GLN A 9 -3.97 3.17 -6.00
CA GLN A 9 -4.11 2.16 -4.96
C GLN A 9 -3.09 1.05 -5.16
N ALA A 10 -2.49 0.59 -4.06
CA ALA A 10 -1.71 -0.63 -3.99
C ALA A 10 -2.26 -1.53 -2.87
N THR A 11 -2.35 -2.83 -3.15
CA THR A 11 -2.86 -3.84 -2.22
C THR A 11 -1.81 -4.92 -2.02
N ALA A 12 -1.57 -5.28 -0.76
CA ALA A 12 -0.68 -6.36 -0.37
C ALA A 12 -1.50 -7.44 0.35
N THR A 13 -1.18 -8.71 0.07
CA THR A 13 -1.79 -9.87 0.73
C THR A 13 -0.72 -10.58 1.55
N VAL A 14 -0.96 -10.72 2.86
CA VAL A 14 -0.08 -11.44 3.77
C VAL A 14 -0.65 -12.82 4.03
N VAL A 15 0.18 -13.84 3.82
CA VAL A 15 -0.13 -15.24 4.07
C VAL A 15 0.95 -15.89 4.93
N ASP A 16 0.58 -16.95 5.65
CA ASP A 16 1.56 -17.81 6.32
C ASP A 16 2.30 -18.74 5.33
N ALA A 17 3.20 -19.59 5.83
CA ALA A 17 3.96 -20.54 5.01
C ALA A 17 3.08 -21.59 4.31
N ASN A 18 1.83 -21.79 4.75
CA ASN A 18 0.87 -22.72 4.16
C ASN A 18 -0.09 -22.03 3.17
N GLY A 19 0.01 -20.71 3.01
CA GLY A 19 -0.88 -19.92 2.15
C GLY A 19 -2.17 -19.45 2.83
N ASN A 20 -2.30 -19.58 4.16
CA ASN A 20 -3.47 -19.06 4.88
C ASN A 20 -3.35 -17.55 5.06
N PRO A 21 -4.42 -16.77 4.82
CA PRO A 21 -4.40 -15.33 5.02
C PRO A 21 -4.23 -14.96 6.50
N LEU A 22 -3.38 -13.98 6.77
CA LEU A 22 -3.12 -13.49 8.13
C LEU A 22 -3.77 -12.13 8.37
N SER A 23 -4.74 -12.08 9.27
CA SER A 23 -5.43 -10.86 9.71
C SER A 23 -4.70 -10.17 10.86
N GLY A 24 -4.80 -8.85 10.93
CA GLY A 24 -4.23 -8.04 12.01
C GLY A 24 -2.71 -7.87 11.94
N VAL A 25 -2.10 -8.17 10.79
CA VAL A 25 -0.67 -7.99 10.54
C VAL A 25 -0.40 -6.54 10.20
N GLU A 26 0.57 -5.93 10.86
CA GLU A 26 1.06 -4.59 10.53
C GLU A 26 1.90 -4.65 9.26
N VAL A 27 1.55 -3.81 8.28
CA VAL A 27 2.32 -3.66 7.05
C VAL A 27 2.79 -2.22 6.96
N ILE A 28 4.10 -2.05 6.94
CA ILE A 28 4.76 -0.75 6.79
C ILE A 28 4.87 -0.46 5.29
N TRP A 29 4.23 0.62 4.86
CA TRP A 29 4.26 1.11 3.50
C TRP A 29 5.28 2.24 3.37
N SER A 30 6.05 2.22 2.29
CA SER A 30 6.97 3.29 1.92
C SER A 30 6.94 3.54 0.42
N GLN A 31 7.46 4.70 0.02
CA GLN A 31 7.55 5.11 -1.37
C GLN A 31 8.88 5.82 -1.64
N ASP A 32 9.39 5.72 -2.86
CA ASP A 32 10.40 6.62 -3.38
C ASP A 32 9.76 7.83 -4.10
N GLY A 33 10.53 8.87 -4.37
CA GLY A 33 9.96 10.06 -5.02
C GLY A 33 9.07 10.88 -4.08
N SER A 34 7.99 11.44 -4.62
CA SER A 34 7.17 12.48 -3.97
C SER A 34 5.68 12.18 -3.85
N ALA A 35 5.27 10.93 -4.06
CA ALA A 35 3.89 10.55 -3.83
C ALA A 35 3.55 10.65 -2.34
N LEU A 36 2.33 11.11 -2.06
CA LEU A 36 1.79 11.16 -0.71
C LEU A 36 0.99 9.89 -0.45
N LEU A 37 1.47 9.07 0.48
CA LEU A 37 0.75 7.90 0.97
C LEU A 37 -0.37 8.32 1.94
N GLY A 38 -1.53 7.71 1.77
CA GLY A 38 -2.60 7.74 2.75
C GLY A 38 -2.32 6.82 3.94
N ALA A 39 -3.26 6.81 4.89
CA ALA A 39 -3.23 5.85 5.97
C ALA A 39 -3.39 4.43 5.42
N SER A 40 -2.65 3.48 6.00
CA SER A 40 -2.85 2.06 5.73
C SER A 40 -3.06 1.31 7.05
N PRO A 41 -4.15 0.54 7.18
CA PRO A 41 -4.41 -0.25 8.37
C PRO A 41 -3.63 -1.58 8.33
N LYS A 42 -3.72 -2.32 9.44
CA LYS A 42 -3.34 -3.74 9.48
C LYS A 42 -4.16 -4.56 8.48
N THR A 43 -3.66 -5.73 8.11
CA THR A 43 -4.38 -6.63 7.21
C THR A 43 -5.76 -7.01 7.74
N ASP A 44 -6.72 -7.16 6.83
CA ASP A 44 -8.09 -7.57 7.12
C ASP A 44 -8.22 -9.11 7.27
N ALA A 45 -9.46 -9.58 7.44
CA ALA A 45 -9.76 -11.01 7.57
C ALA A 45 -9.34 -11.88 6.36
N THR A 46 -9.11 -11.25 5.20
CA THR A 46 -8.61 -11.91 3.98
C THR A 46 -7.09 -11.77 3.82
N GLY A 47 -6.40 -11.23 4.83
CA GLY A 47 -4.96 -11.00 4.81
C GLY A 47 -4.57 -9.79 3.97
N GLN A 48 -5.52 -8.96 3.53
CA GLN A 48 -5.24 -7.84 2.65
C GLN A 48 -5.11 -6.53 3.42
N THR A 49 -4.14 -5.71 3.03
CA THR A 49 -4.11 -4.29 3.38
C THR A 49 -3.91 -3.48 2.12
N THR A 50 -4.42 -2.26 2.14
CA THR A 50 -4.41 -1.36 1.01
C THR A 50 -3.90 0.01 1.43
N VAL A 51 -3.06 0.61 0.58
CA VAL A 51 -2.66 2.01 0.70
C VAL A 51 -3.12 2.76 -0.54
N THR A 52 -3.60 3.99 -0.33
CA THR A 52 -3.91 4.92 -1.42
C THR A 52 -2.82 5.98 -1.51
N PHE A 53 -2.61 6.54 -2.70
CA PHE A 53 -1.62 7.59 -2.88
C PHE A 53 -1.93 8.53 -4.05
N THR A 54 -1.49 9.77 -3.92
CA THR A 54 -1.57 10.80 -4.98
C THR A 54 -0.18 11.37 -5.25
N ASP A 55 0.00 11.98 -6.42
CA ASP A 55 1.22 12.71 -6.75
C ASP A 55 0.87 13.98 -7.53
N THR A 56 1.65 15.04 -7.33
CA THR A 56 1.58 16.30 -8.08
C THR A 56 2.66 16.38 -9.18
N LYS A 57 3.58 15.41 -9.21
CA LYS A 57 4.64 15.30 -10.20
C LYS A 57 4.46 14.03 -11.03
N ALA A 58 4.53 14.18 -12.36
CA ALA A 58 4.57 13.04 -13.24
C ALA A 58 5.93 12.34 -13.12
N GLN A 59 5.95 11.16 -12.51
CA GLN A 59 7.14 10.34 -12.33
C GLN A 59 6.76 8.87 -12.10
N THR A 60 7.75 7.99 -12.17
CA THR A 60 7.63 6.62 -11.66
C THR A 60 7.86 6.66 -10.15
N VAL A 61 6.97 6.00 -9.41
CA VAL A 61 7.06 5.82 -7.96
C VAL A 61 6.97 4.34 -7.66
N ASN A 62 7.92 3.83 -6.87
CA ASN A 62 7.93 2.48 -6.34
C ASN A 62 7.28 2.48 -4.96
N ILE A 63 6.21 1.69 -4.80
CA ILE A 63 5.54 1.47 -3.52
C ILE A 63 6.04 0.16 -2.93
N THR A 64 6.56 0.21 -1.71
CA THR A 64 7.10 -0.96 -1.01
C THR A 64 6.26 -1.28 0.23
N ALA A 65 5.92 -2.55 0.41
CA ALA A 65 5.24 -3.08 1.58
C ALA A 65 6.17 -4.04 2.33
N THR A 66 6.26 -3.89 3.66
CA THR A 66 7.09 -4.73 4.54
C THR A 66 6.31 -5.13 5.78
N VAL A 67 6.54 -6.36 6.27
CA VAL A 67 5.92 -6.94 7.46
C VAL A 67 6.93 -6.99 8.60
#